data_AF-R9IFR7-F1
#
_entry.id   AF-R9IFR7-F1
#
_cell.length_a   1.000
_cell.length_b   1.000
_cell.length_c   1.000
_cell.angle_alpha   90.00
_cell.angle_beta   90.00
_cell.angle_gamma   90.00
#
_symmetry.space_group_name_H-M   'P 1'
#
loop_
_entity.id
_entity.type
_entity.pdbx_description
1 polymer ?
#
loop_
_entity_poly.entity_id
_entity_poly.type
_entity_poly.pdbx_seq_one_letter_code
_entity_poly.pdbx_strand_id
1 'polypeptide(L)'
;MLDSEHLSATNEDVVKEEVFQEIKKIYNTIDFKGTFKQGDLSKYNIYKKKYNQFLKGERFIIDNVTGEKLYLWESEFWNCNVQLYTYYFFDMDGDENPELCIKDEVNTLYIIKYEEELDEIILWLRSVRAPVYLLGTGKLTHADKNGSGEAFIQLSESGEWEYSVWFKKEIHPSSQGTESEYWYLVSLPYYYTEKSEEMKISDEIKQQGIFNELQKMYYYRVTEEQYDELTEKYIEALNASMKDIRIVTFTYEELFSEL
;
A
#
# COMPACT_ATOMS: atom_id res chain seq x y z
N MET A 1 10.01 11.59 -36.13
CA MET A 1 9.70 13.02 -35.91
C MET A 1 8.29 13.05 -35.34
N LEU A 2 8.21 13.07 -34.02
CA LEU A 2 6.99 13.31 -33.26
C LEU A 2 7.22 14.68 -32.64
N ASP A 3 6.30 15.59 -32.87
CA ASP A 3 6.35 16.97 -32.41
C ASP A 3 6.44 16.99 -30.89
N SER A 4 7.61 17.41 -30.42
CA SER A 4 7.83 17.86 -29.06
C SER A 4 7.18 19.23 -28.92
N GLU A 5 5.89 19.27 -28.58
CA GLU A 5 5.35 20.48 -27.97
C GLU A 5 6.04 20.68 -26.63
N HIS A 6 6.93 21.66 -26.62
CA HIS A 6 7.60 22.18 -25.45
C HIS A 6 6.58 22.61 -24.39
N LEU A 7 6.38 21.79 -23.36
CA LEU A 7 6.02 22.29 -22.05
C LEU A 7 7.31 22.85 -21.43
N SER A 8 7.57 24.13 -21.67
CA SER A 8 8.57 24.88 -20.93
C SER A 8 8.02 25.16 -19.52
N ALA A 9 8.13 24.19 -18.62
CA ALA A 9 7.84 24.41 -17.22
C ALA A 9 9.04 25.16 -16.60
N THR A 10 8.90 26.47 -16.44
CA THR A 10 9.84 27.29 -15.67
C THR A 10 9.64 27.04 -14.17
N ASN A 11 10.50 27.61 -13.32
CA ASN A 11 10.40 27.58 -11.85
C ASN A 11 9.08 28.15 -11.26
N GLU A 12 8.07 28.44 -12.07
CA GLU A 12 6.80 29.09 -11.70
C GLU A 12 5.63 28.10 -11.50
N ASP A 13 5.80 26.81 -11.80
CA ASP A 13 4.71 25.82 -11.76
C ASP A 13 4.54 25.11 -10.41
N VAL A 14 4.88 25.75 -9.29
CA VAL A 14 4.47 25.27 -7.96
C VAL A 14 3.05 25.74 -7.65
N VAL A 15 2.28 24.94 -6.91
CA VAL A 15 0.94 25.35 -6.50
C VAL A 15 0.99 26.66 -5.71
N LYS A 16 -0.03 27.50 -5.92
CA LYS A 16 -0.22 28.72 -5.13
C LYS A 16 -0.45 28.36 -3.67
N GLU A 17 -0.07 29.28 -2.78
CA GLU A 17 -0.19 29.10 -1.33
C GLU A 17 -1.60 28.70 -0.88
N GLU A 18 -2.65 29.27 -1.48
CA GLU A 18 -4.04 28.93 -1.16
C GLU A 18 -4.36 27.45 -1.45
N VAL A 19 -3.90 26.92 -2.60
CA VAL A 19 -4.05 25.50 -2.96
C VAL A 19 -3.18 24.61 -2.08
N PHE A 20 -1.96 25.04 -1.75
CA PHE A 20 -1.12 24.33 -0.79
C PHE A 20 -1.82 24.16 0.56
N GLN A 21 -2.44 25.22 1.10
CA GLN A 21 -3.17 25.14 2.36
C GLN A 21 -4.38 24.19 2.28
N GLU A 22 -5.03 24.06 1.13
CA GLU A 22 -6.11 23.09 0.92
C GLU A 22 -5.60 21.65 0.89
N ILE A 23 -4.51 21.38 0.14
CA ILE A 23 -3.84 20.06 0.13
C ILE A 23 -3.42 19.69 1.56
N LYS A 24 -2.79 20.62 2.28
CA LYS A 24 -2.34 20.43 3.66
C LYS A 24 -3.48 20.12 4.62
N LYS A 25 -4.66 20.73 4.47
CA LYS A 25 -5.85 20.39 5.28
C LYS A 25 -6.26 18.95 5.05
N ILE A 26 -6.28 18.49 3.80
CA ILE A 26 -6.63 17.11 3.45
C ILE A 26 -5.60 16.15 4.04
N TYR A 27 -4.31 16.42 3.87
CA TYR A 27 -3.22 15.60 4.41
C TYR A 27 -3.28 15.46 5.93
N ASN A 28 -3.70 16.50 6.63
CA ASN A 28 -3.87 16.46 8.08
C ASN A 28 -5.02 15.57 8.57
N THR A 29 -5.94 15.19 7.69
CA THR A 29 -7.01 14.22 8.02
C THR A 29 -6.60 12.77 7.81
N ILE A 30 -5.48 12.51 7.15
CA ILE A 30 -5.04 11.16 6.85
C ILE A 30 -4.30 10.59 8.07
N ASP A 31 -4.79 9.45 8.55
CA ASP A 31 -4.05 8.64 9.51
C ASP A 31 -3.09 7.71 8.75
N PHE A 32 -1.81 8.07 8.72
CA PHE A 32 -0.77 7.24 8.11
C PHE A 32 -0.31 6.09 9.02
N LYS A 33 -0.64 6.11 10.31
CA LYS A 33 -0.05 5.20 11.29
C LYS A 33 -0.75 3.83 11.26
N GLY A 34 0.04 2.79 11.01
CA GLY A 34 -0.39 1.41 11.18
C GLY A 34 -0.02 0.85 12.56
N THR A 35 -0.64 -0.27 12.92
CA THR A 35 -0.27 -1.08 14.09
C THR A 35 -0.03 -2.53 13.71
N PHE A 36 0.79 -3.23 14.46
CA PHE A 36 1.02 -4.68 14.30
C PHE A 36 0.53 -5.42 15.55
N LYS A 37 -0.76 -5.25 15.88
CA LYS A 37 -1.36 -5.94 17.03
C LYS A 37 -1.54 -7.42 16.66
N GLN A 38 -1.32 -8.32 17.61
CA GLN A 38 -1.48 -9.76 17.36
C GLN A 38 -2.94 -10.24 17.33
N GLY A 39 -3.90 -9.37 17.65
CA GLY A 39 -5.28 -9.76 17.88
C GLY A 39 -5.46 -10.56 19.18
N ASP A 40 -6.51 -11.39 19.22
CA ASP A 40 -6.86 -12.27 20.33
C ASP A 40 -5.90 -13.48 20.39
N LEU A 41 -5.00 -13.42 21.37
CA LEU A 41 -4.03 -14.49 21.63
C LEU A 41 -4.68 -15.83 21.98
N SER A 42 -5.92 -15.85 22.45
CA SER A 42 -6.63 -17.10 22.75
C SER A 42 -6.98 -17.90 21.48
N LYS A 43 -7.14 -17.20 20.35
CA LYS A 43 -7.44 -17.80 19.04
C LYS A 43 -6.21 -18.06 18.18
N TYR A 44 -5.05 -17.51 18.55
CA TYR A 44 -3.82 -17.54 17.76
C TYR A 44 -3.45 -18.93 17.22
N ASN A 45 -3.45 -19.95 18.08
CA ASN A 45 -3.11 -21.32 17.67
C ASN A 45 -4.18 -21.98 16.79
N ILE A 46 -5.46 -21.61 16.97
CA ILE A 46 -6.55 -22.08 16.11
C ILE A 46 -6.33 -21.56 14.70
N TYR A 47 -6.09 -20.25 14.55
CA TYR A 47 -5.86 -19.59 13.27
C TYR A 47 -4.60 -20.13 12.59
N LYS A 48 -3.47 -20.19 13.30
CA LYS A 48 -2.24 -20.83 12.81
C LYS A 48 -2.49 -22.23 12.26
N LYS A 49 -3.28 -23.05 12.96
CA LYS A 49 -3.63 -24.39 12.50
C LYS A 49 -4.41 -24.34 11.18
N LYS A 50 -5.42 -23.49 11.05
CA LYS A 50 -6.21 -23.35 9.81
C LYS A 50 -5.33 -22.93 8.63
N TYR A 51 -4.46 -21.95 8.83
CA TYR A 51 -3.52 -21.52 7.80
C TYR A 51 -2.50 -22.60 7.42
N ASN A 52 -1.96 -23.33 8.40
CA ASN A 52 -1.03 -24.44 8.14
C ASN A 52 -1.70 -25.56 7.33
N GLN A 53 -2.98 -25.84 7.56
CA GLN A 53 -3.74 -26.81 6.75
C GLN A 53 -3.80 -26.37 5.28
N PHE A 54 -4.01 -25.08 5.01
CA PHE A 54 -3.96 -24.55 3.64
C PHE A 54 -2.56 -24.70 3.02
N LEU A 55 -1.51 -24.30 3.75
CA LEU A 55 -0.12 -24.40 3.28
C LEU A 55 0.36 -25.84 3.06
N LYS A 56 -0.30 -26.83 3.67
CA LYS A 56 -0.06 -28.26 3.42
C LYS A 56 -0.94 -28.83 2.30
N GLY A 57 -1.83 -28.03 1.71
CA GLY A 57 -2.78 -28.46 0.69
C GLY A 57 -3.97 -29.28 1.24
N GLU A 58 -4.22 -29.26 2.55
CA GLU A 58 -5.31 -30.00 3.19
C GLU A 58 -6.67 -29.29 3.04
N ARG A 59 -6.67 -28.01 2.66
CA ARG A 59 -7.86 -27.20 2.36
C ARG A 59 -7.57 -26.15 1.29
N PHE A 60 -8.63 -25.68 0.64
CA PHE A 60 -8.56 -24.61 -0.36
C PHE A 60 -8.64 -23.23 0.30
N ILE A 61 -8.21 -22.22 -0.47
CA ILE A 61 -8.49 -20.80 -0.26
C ILE A 61 -9.56 -20.34 -1.26
N ILE A 62 -10.38 -19.37 -0.90
CA ILE A 62 -11.36 -18.73 -1.78
C ILE A 62 -10.77 -17.40 -2.25
N ASP A 63 -10.67 -17.20 -3.56
CA ASP A 63 -10.27 -15.90 -4.11
C ASP A 63 -11.42 -14.90 -3.94
N ASN A 64 -11.20 -13.81 -3.18
CA ASN A 64 -12.25 -12.83 -2.90
C ASN A 64 -12.72 -12.07 -4.15
N VAL A 65 -11.90 -12.02 -5.21
CA VAL A 65 -12.22 -11.33 -6.46
C VAL A 65 -13.02 -12.24 -7.40
N THR A 66 -12.61 -13.51 -7.55
CA THR A 66 -13.25 -14.43 -8.52
C THR A 66 -14.29 -15.36 -7.88
N GLY A 67 -14.24 -15.57 -6.57
CA GLY A 67 -15.02 -16.58 -5.84
C GLY A 67 -14.54 -18.02 -6.07
N GLU A 68 -13.44 -18.22 -6.79
CA GLU A 68 -12.92 -19.55 -7.09
C GLU A 68 -12.25 -20.19 -5.86
N LYS A 69 -12.40 -21.51 -5.75
CA LYS A 69 -11.72 -22.31 -4.74
C LYS A 69 -10.42 -22.84 -5.31
N LEU A 70 -9.31 -22.49 -4.69
CA LEU A 70 -7.96 -22.83 -5.14
C LEU A 70 -7.25 -23.64 -4.06
N TYR A 71 -6.74 -24.81 -4.40
CA TYR A 71 -5.73 -25.46 -3.56
C TYR A 71 -4.35 -24.84 -3.79
N LEU A 72 -3.40 -25.08 -2.88
CA LEU A 72 -2.03 -24.57 -3.00
C LEU A 72 -1.40 -24.91 -4.37
N TRP A 73 -1.67 -26.10 -4.91
CA TRP A 73 -1.15 -26.53 -6.22
C TRP A 73 -1.86 -25.93 -7.44
N GLU A 74 -3.07 -25.41 -7.25
CA GLU A 74 -3.83 -24.69 -8.29
C GLU A 74 -3.57 -23.18 -8.22
N SER A 75 -3.12 -22.71 -7.07
CA SER A 75 -2.73 -21.33 -6.84
C SER A 75 -1.33 -21.03 -7.38
N GLU A 76 -1.02 -19.75 -7.49
CA GLU A 76 0.31 -19.28 -7.89
C GLU A 76 1.43 -19.69 -6.91
N PHE A 77 1.08 -20.20 -5.72
CA PHE A 77 2.02 -20.75 -4.75
C PHE A 77 2.65 -22.10 -5.18
N TRP A 78 2.09 -22.81 -6.17
CA TRP A 78 2.46 -24.18 -6.53
C TRP A 78 3.96 -24.41 -6.82
N ASN A 79 4.63 -23.45 -7.46
CA ASN A 79 6.03 -23.60 -7.88
C ASN A 79 7.03 -23.09 -6.84
N CYS A 80 6.56 -22.73 -5.65
CA CYS A 80 7.39 -22.03 -4.67
C CYS A 80 7.53 -22.84 -3.38
N ASN A 81 8.73 -22.78 -2.82
CA ASN A 81 8.99 -23.43 -1.55
C ASN A 81 8.45 -22.55 -0.42
N VAL A 82 7.34 -22.95 0.18
CA VAL A 82 6.71 -22.26 1.32
C VAL A 82 7.67 -22.02 2.50
N GLN A 83 8.76 -22.78 2.61
CA GLN A 83 9.80 -22.58 3.63
C GLN A 83 10.67 -21.34 3.37
N LEU A 84 10.72 -20.83 2.14
CA LEU A 84 11.54 -19.68 1.74
C LEU A 84 10.80 -18.34 1.85
N TYR A 85 9.51 -18.37 2.18
CA TYR A 85 8.70 -17.18 2.30
C TYR A 85 8.91 -16.46 3.63
N THR A 86 8.65 -15.15 3.62
CA THR A 86 8.51 -14.38 4.85
C THR A 86 7.04 -14.35 5.23
N TYR A 87 6.75 -14.69 6.49
CA TYR A 87 5.39 -14.68 7.03
C TYR A 87 5.22 -13.49 7.96
N TYR A 88 4.04 -12.89 7.93
CA TYR A 88 3.59 -11.97 8.95
C TYR A 88 2.27 -12.45 9.52
N PHE A 89 2.12 -12.38 10.84
CA PHE A 89 0.94 -12.92 11.50
C PHE A 89 0.45 -11.97 12.59
N PHE A 90 -0.62 -11.23 12.28
CA PHE A 90 -1.14 -10.14 13.08
C PHE A 90 -2.53 -9.72 12.58
N ASP A 91 -3.24 -8.94 13.39
CA ASP A 91 -4.54 -8.33 13.10
C ASP A 91 -4.38 -7.22 12.03
N MET A 92 -4.54 -7.64 10.77
CA MET A 92 -4.30 -6.83 9.59
C MET A 92 -5.55 -6.07 9.16
N ASP A 93 -6.75 -6.60 9.40
CA ASP A 93 -7.99 -5.88 9.06
C ASP A 93 -8.62 -5.10 10.23
N GLY A 94 -8.19 -5.37 11.46
CA GLY A 94 -8.63 -4.68 12.67
C GLY A 94 -9.79 -5.35 13.39
N ASP A 95 -10.16 -6.59 13.04
CA ASP A 95 -11.28 -7.34 13.63
C ASP A 95 -10.92 -8.14 14.90
N GLU A 96 -9.71 -7.90 15.43
CA GLU A 96 -9.10 -8.61 16.56
C GLU A 96 -8.71 -10.07 16.27
N ASN A 97 -8.84 -10.58 15.05
CA ASN A 97 -8.32 -11.88 14.66
C ASN A 97 -7.08 -11.72 13.77
N PRO A 98 -6.11 -12.65 13.83
CA PRO A 98 -4.88 -12.51 13.07
C PRO A 98 -5.01 -13.02 11.62
N GLU A 99 -4.65 -12.19 10.65
CA GLU A 99 -4.44 -12.60 9.27
C GLU A 99 -3.05 -13.21 9.07
N LEU A 100 -2.95 -14.10 8.08
CA LEU A 100 -1.67 -14.54 7.54
C LEU A 100 -1.30 -13.69 6.33
N CYS A 101 -0.25 -12.88 6.47
CA CYS A 101 0.39 -12.25 5.33
C CYS A 101 1.60 -13.07 4.89
N ILE A 102 1.77 -13.28 3.59
CA ILE A 102 2.89 -14.00 3.01
C ILE A 102 3.57 -13.09 2.01
N LYS A 103 4.89 -12.98 2.11
CA LYS A 103 5.71 -12.37 1.08
C LYS A 103 6.61 -13.41 0.42
N ASP A 104 6.40 -13.60 -0.88
CA ASP A 104 7.14 -14.58 -1.67
C ASP A 104 8.54 -14.08 -2.10
N GLU A 105 9.31 -14.96 -2.74
CA GLU A 105 10.68 -14.68 -3.20
C GLU A 105 10.76 -13.59 -4.29
N VAL A 106 9.65 -13.29 -4.98
CA VAL A 106 9.57 -12.25 -6.01
C VAL A 106 8.90 -10.97 -5.49
N ASN A 107 8.70 -10.85 -4.17
CA ASN A 107 8.09 -9.73 -3.46
C ASN A 107 6.57 -9.55 -3.70
N THR A 108 5.85 -10.58 -4.12
CA THR A 108 4.38 -10.56 -4.08
C THR A 108 3.91 -10.67 -2.63
N LEU A 109 3.06 -9.74 -2.21
CA LEU A 109 2.35 -9.79 -0.94
C LEU A 109 0.99 -10.46 -1.14
N TYR A 110 0.72 -11.47 -0.32
CA TYR A 110 -0.58 -12.10 -0.16
C TYR A 110 -1.07 -11.83 1.25
N ILE A 111 -2.34 -11.48 1.40
CA ILE A 111 -3.00 -11.35 2.71
C ILE A 111 -4.15 -12.33 2.73
N ILE A 112 -4.17 -13.19 3.73
CA ILE A 112 -5.08 -14.33 3.83
C ILE A 112 -5.85 -14.25 5.14
N LYS A 113 -7.17 -14.19 5.03
CA LYS A 113 -8.10 -14.12 6.15
C LYS A 113 -8.74 -15.48 6.43
N TYR A 114 -8.99 -15.80 7.69
CA TYR A 114 -9.77 -16.95 8.10
C TYR A 114 -11.09 -16.47 8.71
N GLU A 115 -12.19 -16.81 8.05
CA GLU A 115 -13.54 -16.48 8.50
C GLU A 115 -14.07 -17.60 9.40
N GLU A 116 -14.07 -17.35 10.71
CA GLU A 116 -14.40 -18.35 11.72
C GLU A 116 -15.85 -18.86 11.63
N GLU A 117 -16.80 -17.96 11.32
CA GLU A 117 -18.23 -18.30 11.22
C GLU A 117 -18.53 -19.30 10.10
N LEU A 118 -17.78 -19.21 9.00
CA LEU A 118 -17.96 -20.05 7.82
C LEU A 118 -16.96 -21.21 7.76
N ASP A 119 -15.94 -21.20 8.63
CA ASP A 119 -14.72 -22.02 8.53
C ASP A 119 -14.11 -21.94 7.11
N GLU A 120 -13.92 -20.73 6.60
CA GLU A 120 -13.38 -20.47 5.26
C GLU A 120 -12.05 -19.71 5.31
N ILE A 121 -11.16 -19.99 4.37
CA ILE A 121 -9.92 -19.22 4.19
C ILE A 121 -10.10 -18.41 2.92
N ILE A 122 -9.90 -17.10 3.02
CA ILE A 122 -10.13 -16.13 1.96
C ILE A 122 -8.79 -15.51 1.56
N LEU A 123 -8.49 -15.45 0.27
CA LEU A 123 -7.43 -14.61 -0.27
C LEU A 123 -7.98 -13.18 -0.29
N TRP A 124 -7.63 -12.43 0.75
CA TRP A 124 -8.14 -11.08 0.99
C TRP A 124 -7.48 -10.06 0.07
N LEU A 125 -6.16 -10.17 -0.15
CA LEU A 125 -5.42 -9.32 -1.09
C LEU A 125 -4.25 -10.06 -1.74
N ARG A 126 -3.97 -9.71 -3.00
CA ARG A 126 -2.75 -10.07 -3.72
C ARG A 126 -2.15 -8.84 -4.43
N SER A 127 -0.90 -8.48 -4.12
CA SER A 127 -0.20 -7.37 -4.77
C SER A 127 0.48 -7.84 -6.07
N VAL A 128 -0.24 -7.87 -7.19
CA VAL A 128 0.33 -8.32 -8.46
C VAL A 128 1.43 -7.36 -8.94
N ARG A 129 2.69 -7.81 -8.94
CA ARG A 129 3.87 -7.16 -9.56
C ARG A 129 4.14 -5.71 -9.13
N ALA A 130 3.67 -5.31 -7.96
CA ALA A 130 3.97 -4.02 -7.36
C ALA A 130 4.73 -4.24 -6.04
N PRO A 131 5.85 -3.53 -5.80
CA PRO A 131 6.59 -3.57 -4.55
C PRO A 131 5.78 -2.94 -3.40
N VAL A 132 4.80 -3.70 -2.91
CA VAL A 132 3.90 -3.31 -1.83
C VAL A 132 4.36 -3.95 -0.53
N TYR A 133 4.34 -3.17 0.55
CA TYR A 133 4.80 -3.58 1.88
C TYR A 133 3.75 -3.22 2.93
N LEU A 134 3.74 -3.97 4.02
CA LEU A 134 2.83 -3.75 5.15
C LEU A 134 3.26 -2.52 5.95
N LEU A 135 2.32 -1.58 6.17
CA LEU A 135 2.48 -0.46 7.11
C LEU A 135 1.83 -0.77 8.47
N GLY A 136 0.96 -1.77 8.53
CA GLY A 136 0.21 -2.22 9.71
C GLY A 136 -1.27 -2.36 9.38
N THR A 137 -2.12 -2.54 10.40
CA THR A 137 -3.57 -2.75 10.26
C THR A 137 -4.20 -1.80 9.24
N GLY A 138 -4.79 -2.38 8.18
CA GLY A 138 -5.50 -1.75 7.08
C GLY A 138 -4.61 -0.94 6.12
N LYS A 139 -3.29 -0.94 6.28
CA LYS A 139 -2.41 0.04 5.65
C LYS A 139 -1.23 -0.61 4.95
N LEU A 140 -1.00 -0.21 3.70
CA LEU A 140 0.11 -0.66 2.88
C LEU A 140 0.90 0.54 2.33
N THR A 141 2.15 0.30 1.96
CA THR A 141 2.96 1.26 1.20
C THR A 141 3.39 0.66 -0.12
N HIS A 142 3.34 1.46 -1.18
CA HIS A 142 4.10 1.19 -2.40
C HIS A 142 5.46 1.85 -2.25
N ALA A 143 6.55 1.15 -2.55
CA ALA A 143 7.89 1.72 -2.51
C ALA A 143 8.68 1.35 -3.76
N ASP A 144 9.48 2.28 -4.28
CA ASP A 144 10.39 1.95 -5.37
C ASP A 144 11.46 0.93 -4.93
N LYS A 145 12.26 0.43 -5.88
CA LYS A 145 13.35 -0.51 -5.57
C LYS A 145 14.38 0.06 -4.59
N ASN A 146 14.46 1.37 -4.43
CA ASN A 146 15.35 2.04 -3.48
C ASN A 146 14.71 2.22 -2.10
N GLY A 147 13.47 1.77 -1.90
CA GLY A 147 12.76 1.82 -0.62
C GLY A 147 12.23 3.21 -0.27
N SER A 148 12.24 4.16 -1.21
CA SER A 148 11.51 5.41 -1.03
C SER A 148 10.01 5.09 -1.18
N GLY A 149 9.27 5.21 -0.09
CA GLY A 149 7.81 5.03 -0.10
C GLY A 149 7.19 6.06 -1.04
N GLU A 150 6.62 5.59 -2.15
CA GLU A 150 6.05 6.43 -3.21
C GLU A 150 4.52 6.57 -3.08
N ALA A 151 3.89 5.69 -2.29
CA ALA A 151 2.47 5.81 -2.01
C ALA A 151 2.08 5.21 -0.66
N PHE A 152 1.15 5.88 -0.01
CA PHE A 152 0.33 5.32 1.05
C PHE A 152 -0.93 4.70 0.45
N ILE A 153 -1.33 3.52 0.94
CA ILE A 153 -2.53 2.81 0.50
C ILE A 153 -3.34 2.41 1.74
N GLN A 154 -4.61 2.80 1.77
CA GLN A 154 -5.59 2.32 2.74
C GLN A 154 -6.40 1.19 2.12
N LEU A 155 -6.54 0.08 2.84
CA LEU A 155 -7.43 -1.02 2.48
C LEU A 155 -8.81 -0.80 3.09
N SER A 156 -9.81 -1.28 2.37
CA SER A 156 -11.18 -1.47 2.86
C SER A 156 -11.30 -2.76 3.68
N GLU A 157 -12.43 -2.94 4.36
CA GLU A 157 -12.75 -4.17 5.10
C GLU A 157 -12.73 -5.43 4.20
N SER A 158 -13.01 -5.30 2.90
CA SER A 158 -12.97 -6.41 1.93
C SER A 158 -11.57 -6.68 1.36
N GLY A 159 -10.55 -5.91 1.77
CA GLY A 159 -9.18 -6.08 1.28
C GLY A 159 -8.89 -5.39 -0.05
N GLU A 160 -9.89 -4.70 -0.62
CA GLU A 160 -9.71 -3.84 -1.78
C GLU A 160 -9.04 -2.53 -1.39
N TRP A 161 -8.34 -1.89 -2.32
CA TRP A 161 -7.75 -0.57 -2.10
C TRP A 161 -8.89 0.45 -1.94
N GLU A 162 -9.06 1.03 -0.76
CA GLU A 162 -10.07 2.07 -0.56
C GLU A 162 -9.60 3.38 -1.19
N TYR A 163 -8.39 3.82 -0.83
CA TYR A 163 -7.74 4.96 -1.45
C TYR A 163 -6.21 4.88 -1.40
N SER A 164 -5.56 5.66 -2.25
CA SER A 164 -4.11 5.87 -2.18
C SER A 164 -3.74 7.34 -2.27
N VAL A 165 -2.56 7.67 -1.73
CA VAL A 165 -1.92 8.99 -1.82
C VAL A 165 -0.49 8.80 -2.26
N TRP A 166 -0.07 9.53 -3.30
CA TRP A 166 1.22 9.35 -3.93
C TRP A 166 2.15 10.54 -3.68
N PHE A 167 3.43 10.22 -3.51
CA PHE A 167 4.51 11.17 -3.27
C PHE A 167 5.66 10.83 -4.22
N LYS A 168 6.11 11.80 -5.02
CA LYS A 168 7.19 11.57 -5.99
C LYS A 168 8.26 12.66 -5.90
N LYS A 169 9.50 12.23 -6.06
CA LYS A 169 10.66 13.10 -6.30
C LYS A 169 11.20 12.74 -7.68
N GLU A 170 10.97 13.62 -8.66
CA GLU A 170 11.36 13.38 -10.05
C GLU A 170 12.52 14.28 -10.46
N ILE A 171 13.44 13.76 -11.27
CA ILE A 171 14.57 14.53 -11.78
C ILE A 171 14.19 15.12 -13.14
N HIS A 172 14.24 16.45 -13.23
CA HIS A 172 13.93 17.20 -14.45
C HIS A 172 15.13 18.04 -14.90
N PRO A 173 15.29 18.30 -16.21
CA PRO A 173 16.30 19.23 -16.69
C PRO A 173 16.05 20.63 -16.12
N SER A 174 17.07 21.29 -15.58
CA SER A 174 16.90 22.67 -15.10
C SER A 174 16.57 23.60 -16.26
N SER A 175 15.66 24.54 -15.99
CA SER A 175 15.37 25.67 -16.87
C SER A 175 16.59 26.54 -17.19
N GLN A 176 17.70 26.43 -16.43
CA GLN A 176 18.94 27.19 -16.62
C GLN A 176 20.10 26.43 -17.29
N GLY A 177 19.93 25.17 -17.69
CA GLY A 177 20.96 24.41 -18.41
C GLY A 177 21.38 23.11 -17.74
N THR A 178 22.68 22.77 -17.79
CA THR A 178 23.27 21.42 -17.64
C THR A 178 23.07 20.70 -16.30
N GLU A 179 22.38 21.31 -15.34
CA GLU A 179 22.11 20.71 -14.05
C GLU A 179 20.66 20.21 -14.00
N SER A 180 20.45 19.09 -13.33
CA SER A 180 19.13 18.53 -13.07
C SER A 180 18.54 19.10 -11.78
N GLU A 181 17.24 19.41 -11.78
CA GLU A 181 16.48 19.84 -10.59
C GLU A 181 15.51 18.76 -10.14
N TYR A 182 15.18 18.72 -8.84
CA TYR A 182 14.14 17.86 -8.30
C TYR A 182 12.78 18.55 -8.37
N TRP A 183 11.79 17.84 -8.88
CA TRP A 183 10.38 18.18 -8.75
C TRP A 183 9.77 17.33 -7.64
N TYR A 184 9.10 18.02 -6.72
CA TYR A 184 8.42 17.41 -5.59
C TYR A 184 6.93 17.40 -5.89
N LEU A 185 6.36 16.22 -6.06
CA LEU A 185 4.99 16.03 -6.52
C LEU A 185 4.19 15.26 -5.48
N VAL A 186 2.98 15.73 -5.21
CA VAL A 186 2.03 15.09 -4.29
C VAL A 186 0.69 14.88 -4.99
N SER A 187 -0.04 13.81 -4.65
CA SER A 187 -1.43 13.64 -5.11
C SER A 187 -2.42 13.97 -4.00
N LEU A 188 -3.66 14.30 -4.37
CA LEU A 188 -4.76 14.17 -3.42
C LEU A 188 -5.14 12.67 -3.26
N PRO A 189 -5.89 12.29 -2.21
CA PRO A 189 -6.43 10.94 -2.10
C PRO A 189 -7.23 10.54 -3.33
N TYR A 190 -6.83 9.43 -3.93
CA TYR A 190 -7.53 8.80 -5.03
C TYR A 190 -8.30 7.59 -4.51
N TYR A 191 -9.63 7.67 -4.51
CA TYR A 191 -10.51 6.58 -4.09
C TYR A 191 -10.80 5.64 -5.27
N TYR A 192 -10.69 4.33 -5.05
CA TYR A 192 -10.93 3.34 -6.10
C TYR A 192 -12.38 2.86 -6.18
N THR A 193 -13.20 3.25 -5.21
CA THR A 193 -14.65 2.98 -5.18
C THR A 193 -15.44 4.17 -5.72
N GLU A 194 -16.76 4.03 -5.83
CA GLU A 194 -17.69 5.10 -6.24
C GLU A 194 -17.59 6.37 -5.36
N LYS A 195 -16.96 6.28 -4.16
CA LYS A 195 -16.60 7.45 -3.33
C LYS A 195 -15.69 8.47 -4.03
N SER A 196 -15.05 8.10 -5.14
CA SER A 196 -14.27 9.03 -5.98
C SER A 196 -15.10 10.23 -6.48
N GLU A 197 -16.42 10.09 -6.63
CA GLU A 197 -17.31 11.18 -7.04
C GLU A 197 -17.61 12.20 -5.92
N GLU A 198 -17.30 11.86 -4.66
CA GLU A 198 -17.63 12.69 -3.48
C GLU A 198 -16.53 13.69 -3.09
N MET A 199 -15.28 13.47 -3.52
CA MET A 199 -14.22 14.48 -3.38
C MET A 199 -14.40 15.58 -4.42
N LYS A 200 -15.26 16.55 -4.10
CA LYS A 200 -15.39 17.81 -4.86
C LYS A 200 -14.12 18.65 -4.67
N ILE A 201 -13.09 18.31 -5.42
CA ILE A 201 -11.92 19.16 -5.62
C ILE A 201 -12.40 20.37 -6.43
N SER A 202 -12.11 21.59 -5.94
CA SER A 202 -12.48 22.82 -6.63
C SER A 202 -11.83 22.89 -8.02
N ASP A 203 -12.47 23.58 -8.96
CA ASP A 203 -11.88 23.78 -10.29
C ASP A 203 -10.54 24.52 -10.20
N GLU A 204 -10.38 25.38 -9.19
CA GLU A 204 -9.14 26.09 -8.91
C GLU A 204 -7.98 25.16 -8.51
N ILE A 205 -8.23 24.17 -7.64
CA ILE A 205 -7.22 23.15 -7.35
C ILE A 205 -6.91 22.36 -8.62
N LYS A 206 -7.93 21.85 -9.33
CA LYS A 206 -7.72 21.03 -10.54
C LYS A 206 -6.88 21.73 -11.62
N GLN A 207 -7.07 23.04 -11.82
CA GLN A 207 -6.31 23.83 -12.79
C GLN A 207 -4.81 23.93 -12.49
N GLN A 208 -4.40 23.69 -11.24
CA GLN A 208 -2.99 23.71 -10.82
C GLN A 208 -2.38 22.31 -10.74
N GLY A 209 -3.17 21.27 -11.03
CA GLY A 209 -2.70 19.88 -11.04
C GLY A 209 -2.25 19.43 -12.43
N ILE A 210 -1.20 18.63 -12.47
CA ILE A 210 -0.72 17.91 -13.64
C ILE A 210 -1.45 16.56 -13.69
N PHE A 211 -2.30 16.36 -14.69
CA PHE A 211 -3.03 15.10 -14.84
C PHE A 211 -2.13 13.99 -15.38
N ASN A 212 -2.00 12.89 -14.64
CA ASN A 212 -1.29 11.70 -15.09
C ASN A 212 -2.27 10.72 -15.75
N GLU A 213 -2.17 10.59 -17.07
CA GLU A 213 -3.07 9.73 -17.86
C GLU A 213 -2.93 8.23 -17.56
N LEU A 214 -1.78 7.77 -17.08
CA LEU A 214 -1.54 6.36 -16.77
C LEU A 214 -2.23 5.96 -15.46
N GLN A 215 -2.08 6.79 -14.43
CA GLN A 215 -2.60 6.56 -13.09
C GLN A 215 -3.99 7.19 -12.87
N LYS A 216 -4.49 7.97 -13.85
CA LYS A 216 -5.79 8.67 -13.82
C LYS A 216 -5.96 9.57 -12.59
N MET A 217 -4.90 10.25 -12.17
CA MET A 217 -4.90 11.15 -11.02
C MET A 217 -4.10 12.43 -11.26
N TYR A 218 -4.39 13.46 -10.49
CA TYR A 218 -3.65 14.72 -10.51
C TYR A 218 -2.47 14.70 -9.55
N TYR A 219 -1.33 15.21 -10.02
CA TYR A 219 -0.16 15.54 -9.22
C TYR A 219 0.00 17.05 -9.10
N TYR A 220 0.41 17.51 -7.93
CA TYR A 220 0.62 18.91 -7.61
C TYR A 220 2.09 19.11 -7.29
N ARG A 221 2.75 19.99 -8.05
CA ARG A 221 4.13 20.36 -7.78
C ARG A 221 4.16 21.35 -6.61
N VAL A 222 4.95 21.02 -5.60
CA VAL A 222 5.14 21.82 -4.39
C VAL A 222 6.63 22.17 -4.24
N THR A 223 6.95 23.11 -3.36
CA THR A 223 8.36 23.33 -2.97
C THR A 223 8.88 22.14 -2.15
N GLU A 224 10.20 22.01 -2.01
CA GLU A 224 10.80 21.00 -1.13
C GLU A 224 10.31 21.13 0.32
N GLU A 225 10.30 22.35 0.86
CA GLU A 225 9.82 22.62 2.23
C GLU A 225 8.35 22.20 2.43
N GLN A 226 7.49 22.50 1.44
CA GLN A 226 6.09 22.10 1.45
C GLN A 226 5.93 20.58 1.33
N TYR A 227 6.75 19.91 0.51
CA TYR A 227 6.76 18.47 0.38
C TYR A 227 7.15 17.78 1.68
N ASP A 228 8.21 18.25 2.32
CA ASP A 228 8.69 17.70 3.60
C ASP A 228 7.62 17.89 4.68
N GLU A 229 6.96 19.04 4.75
CA GLU A 229 5.83 19.28 5.66
C GLU A 229 4.64 18.34 5.39
N LEU A 230 4.28 18.12 4.13
CA LEU A 230 3.18 17.22 3.78
C LEU A 230 3.50 15.76 4.08
N THR A 231 4.75 15.34 3.91
CA THR A 231 5.16 13.93 3.99
C THR A 231 5.69 13.50 5.36
N GLU A 232 5.95 14.44 6.27
CA GLU A 232 6.52 14.18 7.60
C GLU A 232 5.81 13.04 8.34
N LYS A 233 4.48 13.13 8.53
CA LYS A 233 3.68 12.11 9.25
C LYS A 233 3.74 10.73 8.59
N TYR A 234 3.78 10.69 7.26
CA TYR A 234 3.88 9.43 6.51
C TYR A 234 5.28 8.81 6.68
N ILE A 235 6.34 9.61 6.59
CA ILE A 235 7.72 9.16 6.79
C ILE A 235 7.92 8.66 8.23
N GLU A 236 7.34 9.33 9.22
CA GLU A 236 7.34 8.87 10.61
C GLU A 236 6.64 7.50 10.75
N ALA A 237 5.45 7.34 10.14
CA ALA A 237 4.71 6.09 10.16
C ALA A 237 5.47 4.95 9.47
N LEU A 238 6.11 5.22 8.33
CA LEU A 238 6.95 4.25 7.61
C LEU A 238 8.16 3.82 8.45
N ASN A 239 8.86 4.77 9.07
CA ASN A 239 10.01 4.45 9.92
C ASN A 239 9.61 3.66 11.18
N ALA A 240 8.44 3.94 11.74
CA ALA A 240 7.89 3.16 12.84
C ALA A 240 7.54 1.74 12.39
N SER A 241 6.84 1.58 11.26
CA SER A 241 6.43 0.28 10.76
C SER A 241 7.62 -0.63 10.44
N MET A 242 8.71 -0.10 9.88
CA MET A 242 9.93 -0.86 9.60
C MET A 242 10.58 -1.46 10.85
N LYS A 243 10.34 -0.85 12.02
CA LYS A 243 10.80 -1.37 13.31
C LYS A 243 9.80 -2.37 13.88
N ASP A 244 8.52 -1.98 13.89
CA ASP A 244 7.46 -2.73 14.56
C ASP A 244 7.11 -4.01 13.80
N ILE A 245 7.14 -4.03 12.47
CA ILE A 245 6.81 -5.24 11.68
C ILE A 245 7.63 -6.47 12.08
N ARG A 246 8.85 -6.28 12.60
CA ARG A 246 9.75 -7.35 13.04
C ARG A 246 9.15 -8.19 14.17
N ILE A 247 8.26 -7.63 14.99
CA ILE A 247 7.63 -8.37 16.10
C ILE A 247 6.59 -9.39 15.65
N VAL A 248 6.11 -9.25 14.41
CA VAL A 248 5.12 -10.14 13.79
C VAL A 248 5.67 -10.82 12.54
N THR A 249 6.98 -10.76 12.31
CA THR A 249 7.65 -11.42 11.18
C THR A 249 8.18 -12.77 11.61
N PHE A 250 7.97 -13.79 10.78
CA PHE A 250 8.36 -15.17 11.08
C PHE A 250 8.88 -15.90 9.84
N THR A 251 9.76 -16.88 10.03
CA THR A 251 9.92 -17.99 9.08
C THR A 251 8.76 -18.97 9.20
N TYR A 252 8.64 -19.90 8.25
CA TYR A 252 7.64 -20.97 8.34
C TYR A 252 7.79 -21.78 9.64
N GLU A 253 9.01 -22.18 9.99
CA GLU A 253 9.26 -22.98 11.19
C GLU A 253 9.00 -22.18 12.47
N GLU A 254 9.41 -20.92 12.53
CA GLU A 254 9.10 -20.04 13.67
C GLU A 254 7.59 -19.91 13.89
N LEU A 255 6.83 -19.76 12.80
CA LEU A 255 5.38 -19.63 12.90
C LEU A 255 4.72 -20.97 13.24
N PHE A 256 5.13 -22.11 12.67
CA PHE A 256 4.34 -23.35 12.74
C PHE A 256 4.94 -24.51 13.55
N SER A 257 6.13 -24.37 14.15
CA SER A 257 6.81 -25.46 14.88
C SER A 257 6.09 -25.96 16.14
N GLU A 258 5.25 -25.15 16.76
CA GLU A 258 4.52 -25.47 18.01
C GLU A 258 3.07 -25.97 17.79
N LEU A 259 2.73 -26.37 16.55
CA LEU A 259 1.39 -26.87 16.18
C LEU A 259 1.21 -28.39 16.33
#